data_AF-A0A0L0FC55-F1
#
_entry.id   AF-A0A0L0FC55-F1
#
_cell.length_a   1.000
_cell.length_b   1.000
_cell.length_c   1.000
_cell.angle_alpha   90.00
_cell.angle_beta   90.00
_cell.angle_gamma   90.00
#
_symmetry.space_group_name_H-M   'P 1'
#
loop_
_entity.id
_entity.type
_entity.pdbx_description
1 polymer ?
#
loop_
_entity_poly.entity_id
_entity_poly.type
_entity_poly.pdbx_seq_one_letter_code
_entity_poly.pdbx_strand_id
1 'polypeptide(L)'
;QRNAYAKCVYCGVSIARVGDVFDMNAAGTVQAYVNPHGVVHETLTVKCILRQNVLLSGRPCEQDSWFPQYAWTILNCAECYHHLGWRFTATTQLNPKEFWGLRRASVMF
;
A
#
# COMPACT_ATOMS: atom_id res chain seq x y z
N GLN A 1 14.03 7.66 20.53
CA GLN A 1 13.74 7.82 19.09
C GLN A 1 12.23 7.67 18.92
N ARG A 2 11.51 8.68 18.41
CA ARG A 2 10.04 8.62 18.33
C ARG A 2 9.64 7.60 17.26
N ASN A 3 8.82 6.61 17.64
CA ASN A 3 8.19 5.69 16.67
C ASN A 3 7.26 6.50 15.75
N ALA A 4 7.75 6.85 14.55
CA ALA A 4 6.97 7.57 13.54
C ALA A 4 6.10 6.59 12.73
N TYR A 5 4.86 6.97 12.43
CA TYR A 5 3.88 6.14 11.76
C TYR A 5 3.25 6.89 10.58
N ALA A 6 3.05 6.19 9.47
CA ALA A 6 2.06 6.60 8.49
C ALA A 6 0.66 6.32 9.07
N LYS A 7 -0.21 7.34 9.11
CA LYS A 7 -1.54 7.30 9.70
C LYS A 7 -2.60 7.58 8.64
N CYS A 8 -3.78 6.99 8.77
CA CYS A 8 -4.91 7.32 7.91
C CYS A 8 -5.22 8.83 8.01
N VAL A 9 -5.34 9.52 6.86
CA VAL A 9 -5.61 10.96 6.85
C VAL A 9 -6.99 11.31 7.40
N TYR A 10 -7.95 10.37 7.33
CA TYR A 10 -9.33 10.61 7.76
C TYR A 10 -9.53 10.41 9.27
N CYS A 11 -8.98 9.36 9.88
CA CYS A 11 -9.23 9.03 11.29
C CYS A 11 -7.98 9.05 12.17
N GLY A 12 -6.78 9.22 11.60
CA GLY A 12 -5.53 9.29 12.35
C GLY A 12 -5.00 7.96 12.89
N VAL A 13 -5.67 6.83 12.64
CA VAL A 13 -5.16 5.51 13.07
C VAL A 13 -3.86 5.18 12.37
N SER A 14 -2.88 4.63 13.10
CA SER A 14 -1.60 4.20 12.54
C SER A 14 -1.78 3.03 11.57
N ILE A 15 -1.17 3.09 10.40
CA ILE A 15 -1.24 2.07 9.35
C ILE A 15 0.08 1.32 9.19
N ALA A 16 1.21 2.02 9.16
CA ALA A 16 2.53 1.42 8.99
C ALA A 16 3.58 2.22 9.76
N ARG A 17 4.71 1.61 10.14
CA ARG A 17 5.84 2.38 10.67
C ARG A 17 6.58 3.04 9.52
N VAL A 18 7.10 4.23 9.76
CA VAL A 18 7.98 4.90 8.78
C VAL A 18 9.23 4.06 8.50
N GLY A 19 9.72 3.29 9.48
CA GLY A 19 10.84 2.36 9.29
C GLY A 19 10.55 1.16 8.40
N ASP A 20 9.28 0.89 8.06
CA ASP A 20 8.91 -0.19 7.14
C ASP A 20 8.88 0.27 5.67
N VAL A 21 9.07 1.57 5.42
CA VAL A 21 9.15 2.16 4.10
C VAL A 21 10.37 1.63 3.34
N PHE A 22 10.18 1.26 2.07
CA PHE A 22 11.26 0.74 1.23
C PHE A 22 11.02 1.04 -0.24
N ASP A 23 12.09 1.00 -1.03
CA ASP A 23 12.03 1.16 -2.47
C ASP A 23 11.76 -0.20 -3.13
N MET A 24 10.61 -0.33 -3.79
CA MET A 24 10.28 -1.56 -4.53
C MET A 24 11.01 -1.64 -5.88
N ASN A 25 11.46 -0.51 -6.41
CA ASN A 25 12.32 -0.45 -7.59
C ASN A 25 13.29 0.75 -7.49
N ALA A 26 14.21 0.86 -8.45
CA ALA A 26 15.26 1.88 -8.44
C ALA A 26 14.76 3.33 -8.59
N ALA A 27 13.49 3.54 -8.93
CA ALA A 27 12.91 4.87 -9.11
C ALA A 27 12.35 5.48 -7.81
N GLY A 28 12.63 4.86 -6.65
CA GLY A 28 12.45 5.45 -5.33
C GLY A 28 11.14 5.05 -4.64
N THR A 29 10.91 5.68 -3.48
CA THR A 29 9.95 5.20 -2.48
C THR A 29 8.50 5.56 -2.78
N VAL A 30 8.28 6.73 -3.40
CA VAL A 30 6.96 7.21 -3.84
C VAL A 30 6.97 7.28 -5.35
N GLN A 31 5.98 6.64 -5.96
CA GLN A 31 5.88 6.58 -7.42
C GLN A 31 4.47 6.82 -7.89
N ALA A 32 4.34 7.49 -9.03
CA ALA A 32 3.07 7.76 -9.67
C ALA A 32 2.71 6.60 -10.61
N TYR A 33 1.55 6.01 -10.39
CA TYR A 33 0.99 4.97 -11.24
C TYR A 33 -0.38 5.38 -11.76
N VAL A 34 -0.72 4.97 -12.99
CA VAL A 34 -2.01 5.29 -13.59
C VAL A 34 -2.88 4.04 -13.55
N ASN A 35 -4.11 4.15 -13.04
CA ASN A 35 -5.08 3.06 -13.14
C ASN A 35 -5.71 3.00 -14.56
N PRO A 36 -6.42 1.92 -14.92
CA PRO A 36 -7.06 1.80 -16.24
C PRO A 36 -8.07 2.90 -16.59
N HIS A 37 -8.57 3.63 -15.59
CA HIS A 37 -9.48 4.76 -15.76
C HIS A 37 -8.75 6.10 -15.95
N GLY A 38 -7.43 6.10 -16.05
CA GLY A 38 -6.62 7.31 -16.25
C GLY A 38 -6.31 8.09 -14.96
N VAL A 39 -6.62 7.55 -13.78
CA VAL A 39 -6.37 8.23 -12.50
C VAL A 39 -4.94 7.96 -12.03
N VAL A 40 -4.20 9.04 -11.73
CA VAL A 40 -2.84 8.98 -11.20
C VAL A 40 -2.88 8.74 -9.68
N HIS A 41 -2.06 7.81 -9.21
CA HIS A 41 -1.89 7.45 -7.82
C HIS A 41 -0.41 7.49 -7.43
N GLU A 42 -0.04 8.48 -6.63
CA GLU A 42 1.22 8.46 -5.89
C GLU A 42 1.14 7.39 -4.80
N THR A 43 2.05 6.43 -4.86
CA THR A 43 2.04 5.23 -4.02
C THR A 43 3.37 5.08 -3.30
N LEU A 44 3.32 4.99 -1.98
CA LEU A 44 4.42 4.68 -1.08
C LEU A 44 4.45 3.18 -0.79
N THR A 45 5.59 2.52 -0.99
CA THR A 45 5.74 1.10 -0.67
C THR A 45 6.23 0.85 0.75
N VAL A 46 5.55 -0.04 1.48
CA VAL A 46 5.91 -0.46 2.84
C VAL A 46 5.97 -1.99 2.97
N LYS A 47 6.91 -2.47 3.79
CA LYS A 47 7.15 -3.91 4.04
C LYS A 47 6.22 -4.51 5.07
N CYS A 48 5.68 -3.71 5.99
CA CYS A 48 4.78 -4.17 7.04
C CYS A 48 3.68 -3.13 7.27
N ILE A 49 2.54 -3.62 7.74
CA ILE A 49 1.42 -2.80 8.20
C ILE A 49 0.88 -3.32 9.54
N LEU A 50 0.18 -2.46 10.28
CA LEU A 50 -0.57 -2.83 11.48
C LEU A 50 -1.86 -3.53 11.06
N ARG A 51 -1.84 -4.86 10.97
CA ARG A 51 -2.93 -5.68 10.41
C ARG A 51 -4.29 -5.44 11.05
N GLN A 52 -4.33 -5.12 12.34
CA GLN A 52 -5.56 -4.83 13.07
C GLN A 52 -6.25 -3.52 12.62
N ASN A 53 -5.52 -2.62 11.96
CA ASN A 53 -6.02 -1.31 11.54
C ASN A 53 -6.40 -1.26 10.04
N VAL A 54 -6.40 -2.41 9.37
CA VAL A 54 -6.70 -2.50 7.93
C VAL A 54 -7.70 -3.60 7.62
N LEU A 55 -8.37 -3.47 6.48
CA LEU A 55 -9.26 -4.46 5.90
C LEU A 55 -8.89 -4.68 4.44
N LEU A 56 -8.86 -5.94 4.02
CA LEU A 56 -8.72 -6.30 2.61
C LEU A 56 -10.11 -6.49 1.99
N SER A 57 -10.32 -5.96 0.79
CA SER A 57 -11.60 -6.05 0.09
C SER A 57 -11.42 -6.71 -1.28
N GLY A 58 -12.25 -7.71 -1.55
CA GLY A 58 -12.22 -8.47 -2.79
C GLY A 58 -11.17 -9.59 -2.81
N ARG A 59 -11.04 -10.23 -3.97
CA ARG A 59 -10.02 -11.26 -4.24
C ARG A 59 -8.77 -10.61 -4.85
N PRO A 60 -7.58 -11.21 -4.67
CA PRO A 60 -6.39 -10.78 -5.40
C PRO A 60 -6.61 -10.79 -6.91
N CYS A 61 -6.15 -9.75 -7.60
CA CYS A 61 -6.28 -9.56 -9.04
C CYS A 61 -4.93 -9.22 -9.67
N GLU A 62 -4.53 -9.89 -10.73
CA GLU A 62 -3.31 -9.57 -11.49
C GLU A 62 -3.56 -8.55 -12.61
N GLN A 63 -4.83 -8.37 -13.00
CA GLN A 63 -5.20 -7.46 -14.08
C GLN A 63 -4.78 -6.03 -13.71
N ASP A 64 -4.08 -5.36 -14.63
CA ASP A 64 -3.63 -3.97 -14.49
C ASP A 64 -2.72 -3.73 -13.27
N SER A 65 -2.04 -4.77 -12.80
CA SER A 65 -1.07 -4.64 -11.71
C SER A 65 0.13 -3.80 -12.14
N TRP A 66 0.50 -2.84 -11.29
CA TRP A 66 1.68 -2.00 -11.48
C TRP A 66 3.00 -2.72 -11.23
N PHE A 67 2.94 -3.86 -10.52
CA PHE A 67 4.09 -4.69 -10.23
C PHE A 67 3.91 -6.03 -10.93
N PRO A 68 4.65 -6.28 -12.02
CA PRO A 68 4.55 -7.55 -12.75
C PRO A 68 4.71 -8.75 -11.81
N GLN A 69 3.89 -9.79 -12.00
CA GLN A 69 3.85 -11.00 -11.18
C GLN A 69 3.45 -10.77 -9.71
N TYR A 70 2.75 -9.66 -9.44
CA TYR A 70 2.01 -9.47 -8.19
C TYR A 70 0.53 -9.29 -8.47
N ALA A 71 -0.31 -9.94 -7.68
CA ALA A 71 -1.73 -9.68 -7.60
C ALA A 71 -1.99 -8.58 -6.55
N TRP A 72 -2.84 -7.61 -6.86
CA TRP A 72 -3.25 -6.57 -5.92
C TRP A 72 -4.60 -6.89 -5.27
N THR A 73 -4.78 -6.46 -4.03
CA THR A 73 -6.07 -6.49 -3.30
C THR A 73 -6.30 -5.13 -2.65
N ILE A 74 -7.53 -4.61 -2.71
CA ILE A 74 -7.88 -3.32 -2.12
C ILE A 74 -7.60 -3.34 -0.61
N LEU A 75 -6.93 -2.30 -0.12
CA LEU A 75 -6.62 -2.08 1.29
C LEU A 75 -7.39 -0.86 1.81
N ASN A 76 -8.26 -1.09 2.78
CA ASN A 76 -9.06 -0.07 3.44
C ASN A 76 -8.63 0.08 4.91
N CYS A 77 -8.89 1.25 5.50
CA CYS A 77 -8.77 1.45 6.93
C CYS A 77 -9.84 0.64 7.66
N ALA A 78 -9.50 -0.09 8.73
CA ALA A 78 -10.47 -0.84 9.50
C ALA A 78 -11.44 0.06 10.29
N GLU A 79 -10.98 1.25 10.70
CA GLU A 79 -11.75 2.17 11.54
C GLU A 79 -12.76 3.00 10.75
N CYS A 80 -12.35 3.52 9.59
CA CYS A 80 -13.18 4.46 8.82
C CYS A 80 -13.49 4.00 7.39
N TYR A 81 -13.05 2.80 7.00
CA TYR A 81 -13.24 2.22 5.67
C TYR A 81 -12.62 3.04 4.52
N HIS A 82 -11.87 4.10 4.81
CA HIS A 82 -11.20 4.90 3.78
C HIS A 82 -10.21 4.04 2.99
N HIS A 83 -10.21 4.22 1.66
CA HIS A 83 -9.37 3.45 0.76
C HIS A 83 -7.90 3.88 0.88
N LEU A 84 -7.08 3.07 1.54
CA LEU A 84 -5.68 3.38 1.87
C LEU A 84 -4.72 3.06 0.72
N GLY A 85 -5.03 2.06 -0.10
CA GLY A 85 -4.14 1.60 -1.16
C GLY A 85 -4.38 0.14 -1.50
N TRP A 86 -3.30 -0.64 -1.68
CA TRP A 86 -3.36 -2.03 -2.11
C TRP A 86 -2.34 -2.91 -1.39
N ARG A 87 -2.69 -4.18 -1.15
CA ARG A 87 -1.73 -5.26 -0.84
C ARG A 87 -1.31 -5.91 -2.14
N PHE A 88 -0.01 -6.06 -2.36
CA PHE A 88 0.57 -6.79 -3.49
C PHE A 88 1.10 -8.13 -2.98
N THR A 89 0.67 -9.23 -3.60
CA THR A 89 1.10 -10.60 -3.26
C THR A 89 1.73 -11.25 -4.48
N ALA A 90 2.93 -11.81 -4.33
CA ALA A 90 3.65 -12.45 -5.43
C ALA A 90 2.87 -13.67 -5.96
N THR A 91 2.70 -13.78 -7.28
CA THR A 91 2.08 -14.94 -7.93
C THR A 91 3.10 -15.98 -8.40
N THR A 92 4.39 -15.64 -8.31
CA THR A 92 5.52 -16.53 -8.60
C THR A 92 6.54 -16.52 -7.45
N GLN A 93 7.73 -17.11 -7.65
CA GLN A 93 8.78 -17.16 -6.63
C GLN A 93 9.57 -15.84 -6.49
N LEU A 94 8.86 -14.74 -6.18
CA LEU A 94 9.48 -13.44 -5.93
C LEU A 94 9.75 -13.16 -4.45
N ASN A 95 10.59 -12.16 -4.22
CA ASN A 95 10.84 -11.52 -2.94
C ASN A 95 10.74 -9.99 -3.12
N PRO A 96 9.95 -9.27 -2.30
CA PRO A 96 9.14 -9.76 -1.18
C PRO A 96 7.96 -10.65 -1.61
N LYS A 97 7.51 -11.56 -0.75
CA LYS A 97 6.30 -12.38 -1.00
C LYS A 97 5.03 -11.54 -0.97
N GLU A 98 5.03 -10.49 -0.15
CA GLU A 98 3.98 -9.50 -0.10
C GLU A 98 4.55 -8.15 0.31
N PHE A 99 3.89 -7.09 -0.13
CA PHE A 99 4.13 -5.72 0.33
C PHE A 99 2.84 -4.91 0.16
N TRP A 100 2.87 -3.64 0.57
CA TRP A 100 1.72 -2.76 0.50
C TRP A 100 2.09 -1.45 -0.18
N GLY A 101 1.23 -1.01 -1.10
CA GLY A 101 1.28 0.32 -1.70
C GLY A 101 0.24 1.22 -1.06
N LEU A 102 0.67 2.18 -0.25
CA LEU A 102 -0.19 3.18 0.38
C LEU A 102 -0.31 4.40 -0.54
N ARG A 103 -1.53 4.85 -0.82
CA ARG A 103 -1.75 6.11 -1.51
C ARG A 103 -1.24 7.26 -0.67
N ARG A 104 -0.41 8.12 -1.24
CA ARG A 104 0.12 9.32 -0.57
C ARG A 104 -0.99 10.24 -0.06
N ALA A 105 -2.08 10.35 -0.82
CA ALA A 105 -3.27 11.14 -0.48
C ALA A 105 -4.11 10.55 0.66
N SER A 106 -3.89 9.28 1.01
CA SER A 106 -4.68 8.56 2.03
C SER A 106 -3.96 8.46 3.38
N VAL A 107 -2.70 8.88 3.46
CA VAL A 107 -1.88 8.82 4.68
C VAL A 107 -1.12 10.11 4.99
N MET A 108 -0.91 10.37 6.29
CA MET A 108 -0.07 11.43 6.83
C MET A 108 1.05 10.83 7.72
N PHE A 109 2.11 11.58 7.97
CA PHE A 109 3.28 11.15 8.76
C PHE A 109 3.43 11.98 10.03
#